data_AF-A0A3M1LFW8-F1
#
_entry.id   AF-A0A3M1LFW8-F1
#
_cell.length_a   1.000
_cell.length_b   1.000
_cell.length_c   1.000
_cell.angle_alpha   90.00
_cell.angle_beta   90.00
_cell.angle_gamma   90.00
#
_symmetry.space_group_name_H-M   'P 1'
#
loop_
_entity.id
_entity.type
_entity.pdbx_description
1 polymer ?
#
loop_
_entity_poly.entity_id
_entity_poly.type
_entity_poly.pdbx_seq_one_letter_code
_entity_poly.pdbx_strand_id
1 'polypeptide(L)'
;MKKSIAYILLALMVATAIVYFVEANEEYAEALEEHEEEEEKEEAPVSREMQTIFFTATGIGYIGVGVWMLKGGKAPYIIAIIGSIGLIILYAATRGIMYQELGVVEIGELGVISKVLQGAIIGLSIYALKGREAAKEVM
;
A
#
# COMPACT_ATOMS: atom_id res chain seq x y z
N MET A 1 6.60 10.33 23.97
CA MET A 1 6.89 10.51 22.52
C MET A 1 7.00 9.21 21.73
N LYS A 2 7.85 8.23 22.10
CA LYS A 2 8.13 7.03 21.25
C LYS A 2 6.91 6.13 20.97
N LYS A 3 5.99 5.95 21.93
CA LYS A 3 4.77 5.14 21.74
C LYS A 3 3.69 5.87 20.92
N SER A 4 3.57 7.19 21.11
CA SER A 4 2.59 8.03 20.40
C SER A 4 2.78 7.97 18.87
N ILE A 5 4.03 8.00 18.40
CA ILE A 5 4.35 7.88 16.97
C ILE A 5 3.98 6.49 16.42
N ALA A 6 4.20 5.42 17.19
CA ALA A 6 3.82 4.07 16.76
C ALA A 6 2.30 3.93 16.61
N TYR A 7 1.49 4.57 17.47
CA TYR A 7 0.03 4.60 17.31
C TYR A 7 -0.42 5.41 16.10
N ILE A 8 0.23 6.55 15.82
CA ILE A 8 -0.06 7.35 14.62
C ILE A 8 0.27 6.54 13.36
N LEU A 9 1.44 5.89 13.32
CA LEU A 9 1.83 5.03 12.21
C LEU A 9 0.87 3.85 12.05
N LEU A 10 0.42 3.22 13.14
CA LEU A 10 -0.59 2.17 13.08
C LEU A 10 -1.90 2.69 12.45
N ALA A 11 -2.38 3.87 12.86
CA ALA A 11 -3.59 4.45 12.30
C ALA A 11 -3.44 4.71 10.79
N LEU A 12 -2.29 5.24 10.35
CA LEU A 12 -1.98 5.42 8.93
C LEU A 12 -1.90 4.09 8.16
N MET A 13 -1.31 3.06 8.77
CA MET A 13 -1.22 1.72 8.17
C MET A 13 -2.60 1.10 8.00
N VAL A 14 -3.47 1.24 8.99
CA VAL A 14 -4.87 0.79 8.91
C VAL A 14 -5.64 1.56 7.85
N ALA A 15 -5.49 2.89 7.79
CA ALA A 15 -6.12 3.70 6.74
C ALA A 15 -5.66 3.26 5.34
N THR A 16 -4.36 3.00 5.17
CA THR A 16 -3.80 2.49 3.90
C THR A 16 -4.36 1.11 3.56
N ALA A 17 -4.49 0.22 4.55
CA ALA A 17 -5.09 -1.10 4.35
C ALA A 17 -6.56 -1.02 3.95
N ILE A 18 -7.33 -0.08 4.52
CA ILE A 18 -8.72 0.16 4.10
C ILE A 18 -8.77 0.58 2.64
N VAL A 19 -7.94 1.53 2.21
CA VAL A 19 -7.87 1.94 0.80
C VAL A 19 -7.58 0.72 -0.10
N TYR A 20 -6.64 -0.13 0.29
CA TYR A 20 -6.33 -1.34 -0.48
C TYR A 20 -7.43 -2.41 -0.48
N PHE A 21 -8.20 -2.55 0.60
CA PHE A 21 -9.37 -3.43 0.57
C PHE A 21 -10.49 -2.87 -0.30
N VAL A 22 -10.62 -1.55 -0.40
CA VAL A 22 -11.57 -0.93 -1.35
C VAL A 22 -11.09 -1.17 -2.78
N GLU A 23 -9.82 -0.91 -3.11
CA GLU A 23 -9.26 -1.20 -4.44
C GLU A 23 -9.41 -2.70 -4.79
N ALA A 24 -9.14 -3.60 -3.85
CA ALA A 24 -9.34 -5.03 -4.06
C ALA A 24 -10.80 -5.40 -4.33
N ASN A 25 -11.75 -4.72 -3.69
CA ASN A 25 -13.17 -5.00 -3.86
C ASN A 25 -13.72 -4.45 -5.19
N GLU A 26 -13.20 -3.31 -5.66
CA GLU A 26 -13.51 -2.78 -6.99
C GLU A 26 -13.02 -3.75 -8.08
N GLU A 27 -11.75 -4.17 -8.02
CA GLU A 27 -11.17 -5.14 -8.95
C GLU A 27 -11.92 -6.49 -8.93
N TYR A 28 -12.34 -6.94 -7.75
CA TYR A 28 -13.12 -8.17 -7.61
C TYR A 28 -14.53 -8.06 -8.20
N ALA A 29 -15.21 -6.93 -7.99
CA ALA A 29 -16.54 -6.69 -8.53
C ALA A 29 -16.51 -6.63 -10.06
N GLU A 30 -15.54 -5.91 -10.63
CA GLU A 30 -15.37 -5.83 -12.08
C GLU A 30 -14.99 -7.19 -12.70
N ALA A 31 -14.18 -8.01 -12.02
CA ALA A 31 -13.88 -9.36 -12.46
C ALA A 31 -15.14 -10.26 -12.49
N LEU A 32 -16.04 -10.11 -11.52
CA LEU A 32 -17.31 -10.84 -11.51
C LEU A 32 -18.23 -10.42 -12.66
N GLU A 33 -18.34 -9.12 -12.93
CA GLU A 33 -19.13 -8.60 -14.06
C GLU A 33 -18.60 -9.13 -15.41
N GLU A 34 -17.28 -9.16 -15.61
CA GLU A 34 -16.69 -9.76 -16.80
C GLU A 34 -16.97 -11.27 -16.91
N HIS A 35 -16.90 -12.01 -15.81
CA HIS A 35 -17.23 -13.44 -15.81
C HIS A 35 -18.71 -13.73 -16.13
N GLU A 36 -19.63 -12.82 -15.82
CA GLU A 36 -21.04 -12.93 -16.20
C GLU A 36 -21.29 -12.58 -17.68
N GLU A 37 -20.42 -11.78 -18.30
CA GLU A 37 -20.52 -11.40 -19.72
C GLU A 37 -19.67 -12.29 -20.66
N GLU A 38 -18.62 -12.97 -20.18
CA GLU A 38 -17.64 -13.73 -20.96
C GLU A 38 -17.92 -15.25 -21.15
N GLU A 39 -19.19 -15.71 -21.15
CA GLU A 39 -19.50 -17.07 -21.67
C GLU A 39 -19.07 -17.25 -23.16
N GLU A 40 -18.59 -16.19 -23.84
CA GLU A 40 -18.16 -16.19 -25.23
C GLU A 40 -16.86 -15.38 -25.48
N LYS A 41 -15.71 -15.71 -24.86
CA LYS A 41 -14.34 -15.61 -25.47
C LYS A 41 -13.22 -16.02 -24.52
N GLU A 42 -12.27 -16.78 -25.06
CA GLU A 42 -11.03 -17.17 -24.40
C GLU A 42 -10.07 -15.97 -24.27
N GLU A 43 -9.47 -15.86 -23.07
CA GLU A 43 -8.26 -15.11 -22.69
C GLU A 43 -8.41 -13.65 -22.20
N ALA A 44 -8.80 -13.44 -20.93
CA ALA A 44 -8.32 -12.31 -20.10
C ALA A 44 -8.46 -12.33 -18.54
N PRO A 45 -8.91 -13.37 -17.79
CA PRO A 45 -9.28 -13.18 -16.36
C PRO A 45 -8.10 -13.13 -15.35
N VAL A 46 -6.88 -13.51 -15.75
CA VAL A 46 -5.76 -13.71 -14.80
C VAL A 46 -5.22 -12.39 -14.20
N SER A 47 -5.41 -11.26 -14.88
CA SER A 47 -4.82 -9.98 -14.46
C SER A 47 -5.55 -9.34 -13.27
N ARG A 48 -6.89 -9.36 -13.25
CA ARG A 48 -7.70 -8.72 -12.18
C ARG A 48 -7.78 -9.53 -10.90
N GLU A 49 -7.88 -10.86 -11.01
CA GLU A 49 -7.77 -11.74 -9.83
C GLU A 49 -6.42 -11.54 -9.12
N MET A 50 -5.33 -11.43 -9.89
CA MET A 50 -4.00 -11.18 -9.34
C MET A 50 -3.92 -9.82 -8.65
N GLN A 51 -4.55 -8.78 -9.20
CA GLN A 51 -4.63 -7.45 -8.57
C GLN A 51 -5.42 -7.48 -7.27
N THR A 52 -6.56 -8.17 -7.25
CA THR A 52 -7.38 -8.38 -6.03
C THR A 52 -6.55 -9.03 -4.93
N ILE A 53 -5.83 -10.12 -5.24
CA ILE A 53 -4.95 -10.82 -4.30
C ILE A 53 -3.83 -9.89 -3.83
N PHE A 54 -3.20 -9.16 -4.76
CA PHE A 54 -2.10 -8.24 -4.46
C PHE A 54 -2.52 -7.15 -3.48
N PHE A 55 -3.64 -6.46 -3.74
CA PHE A 55 -4.13 -5.40 -2.85
C PHE A 55 -4.57 -5.95 -1.51
N THR A 56 -5.27 -7.08 -1.48
CA THR A 56 -5.68 -7.76 -0.24
C THR A 56 -4.48 -8.15 0.61
N ALA A 57 -3.49 -8.83 0.01
CA ALA A 57 -2.27 -9.24 0.70
C ALA A 57 -1.48 -8.04 1.22
N THR A 58 -1.42 -6.97 0.44
CA THR A 58 -0.76 -5.72 0.83
C THR A 58 -1.47 -5.07 2.01
N GLY A 59 -2.80 -4.97 1.99
CA GLY A 59 -3.60 -4.44 3.10
C GLY A 59 -3.36 -5.20 4.41
N ILE A 60 -3.38 -6.54 4.36
CA ILE A 60 -3.04 -7.38 5.51
C ILE A 60 -1.60 -7.11 5.99
N GLY A 61 -0.66 -6.98 5.06
CA GLY A 61 0.74 -6.65 5.35
C GLY A 61 0.90 -5.34 6.11
N TYR A 62 0.20 -4.28 5.71
CA TYR A 62 0.21 -2.98 6.41
C TYR A 62 -0.30 -3.12 7.84
N ILE A 63 -1.41 -3.83 8.06
CA ILE A 63 -1.94 -4.07 9.41
C ILE A 63 -0.92 -4.82 10.26
N GLY A 64 -0.34 -5.90 9.72
CA GLY A 64 0.67 -6.71 10.42
C GLY A 64 1.90 -5.90 10.83
N VAL A 65 2.44 -5.09 9.91
CA VAL A 65 3.58 -4.21 10.16
C VAL A 65 3.23 -3.12 11.18
N GLY A 66 2.05 -2.50 11.06
CA GLY A 66 1.56 -1.49 12.01
C GLY A 66 1.45 -2.04 13.43
N VAL A 67 0.88 -3.23 13.61
CA VAL A 67 0.79 -3.90 14.92
C VAL A 67 2.19 -4.25 15.44
N TRP A 68 3.11 -4.66 14.57
CA TRP A 68 4.50 -4.93 14.95
C TRP A 68 5.21 -3.68 15.48
N MET A 69 4.93 -2.49 14.95
CA MET A 69 5.50 -1.24 15.47
C MET A 69 5.21 -0.99 16.95
N LEU A 70 4.07 -1.50 17.46
CA LEU A 70 3.71 -1.40 18.88
C LEU A 70 4.61 -2.24 19.79
N LYS A 71 5.11 -3.38 19.28
CA LYS A 71 6.04 -4.26 20.01
C LYS A 71 7.46 -3.68 20.09
N GLY A 72 7.78 -2.66 19.29
CA GLY A 72 9.09 -2.01 19.26
C GLY A 72 10.06 -2.60 18.24
N GLY A 73 11.33 -2.21 18.31
CA GLY A 73 12.36 -2.62 17.34
C GLY A 73 12.40 -1.77 16.06
N LYS A 74 13.56 -1.69 15.40
CA LYS A 74 13.75 -0.83 14.20
C LYS A 74 13.15 -1.46 12.93
N ALA A 75 13.11 -2.80 12.87
CA ALA A 75 12.67 -3.57 11.70
C ALA A 75 11.32 -3.14 11.11
N PRO A 76 10.20 -3.00 11.88
CA PRO A 76 8.92 -2.67 11.28
C PRO A 76 8.89 -1.29 10.60
N TYR A 77 9.71 -0.33 11.08
CA TYR A 77 9.84 0.99 10.45
C TYR A 77 10.62 0.92 9.14
N ILE A 78 11.66 0.10 9.08
CA ILE A 78 12.44 -0.12 7.85
C ILE A 78 11.58 -0.82 6.79
N ILE A 79 10.84 -1.85 7.21
CA ILE A 79 9.93 -2.59 6.32
C ILE A 79 8.84 -1.66 5.79
N ALA A 80 8.25 -0.82 6.64
CA ALA A 80 7.28 0.19 6.22
C ALA A 80 7.83 1.14 5.16
N ILE A 81 9.06 1.62 5.32
CA ILE A 81 9.72 2.51 4.35
C ILE A 81 9.93 1.79 3.02
N ILE A 82 10.58 0.63 3.04
CA ILE A 82 10.92 -0.12 1.82
C ILE A 82 9.65 -0.56 1.09
N GLY A 83 8.67 -1.09 1.82
CA GLY A 83 7.39 -1.51 1.26
C GLY A 83 6.62 -0.34 0.63
N SER A 84 6.54 0.80 1.32
CA SER A 84 5.87 1.99 0.79
C SER A 84 6.57 2.53 -0.47
N ILE A 85 7.90 2.62 -0.47
CA ILE A 85 8.66 3.05 -1.65
C ILE A 85 8.44 2.10 -2.82
N GLY A 86 8.50 0.79 -2.58
CA GLY A 86 8.27 -0.22 -3.61
C GLY A 86 6.89 -0.10 -4.25
N LEU A 87 5.85 0.13 -3.44
CA LEU A 87 4.47 0.33 -3.91
C LEU A 87 4.28 1.63 -4.69
N ILE A 88 4.95 2.71 -4.28
CA ILE A 88 4.95 3.96 -5.05
C ILE A 88 5.58 3.76 -6.42
N ILE A 89 6.73 3.08 -6.48
CA ILE A 89 7.43 2.79 -7.74
C ILE A 89 6.58 1.91 -8.64
N LEU A 90 5.98 0.85 -8.09
CA LEU A 90 5.12 -0.06 -8.84
C LEU A 90 3.91 0.67 -9.44
N TYR A 91 3.30 1.58 -8.69
CA TYR A 91 2.21 2.41 -9.19
C TYR A 91 2.65 3.35 -10.31
N ALA A 92 3.82 4.00 -10.16
CA ALA A 92 4.35 4.86 -11.22
C ALA A 92 4.66 4.07 -12.50
N ALA A 93 5.20 2.85 -12.36
CA ALA A 93 5.51 1.97 -13.49
C ALA A 93 4.24 1.53 -14.23
N THR A 94 3.23 1.05 -13.50
CA THR A 94 1.95 0.62 -14.10
C THR A 94 1.22 1.76 -14.81
N ARG A 95 1.20 2.97 -14.25
CA ARG A 95 0.65 4.16 -14.93
C ARG A 95 1.47 4.60 -16.14
N GLY A 96 2.79 4.47 -16.08
CA GLY A 96 3.66 4.72 -17.23
C GLY A 96 3.35 3.80 -18.41
N ILE A 97 3.10 2.52 -18.13
CA ILE A 97 2.72 1.51 -19.14
C ILE A 97 1.34 1.84 -19.72
N MET A 98 0.32 2.08 -18.88
CA MET A 98 -1.02 2.43 -19.35
C MET A 98 -1.03 3.69 -20.23
N TYR A 99 -0.24 4.71 -19.89
CA TYR A 99 -0.12 5.92 -20.70
C TYR A 99 0.46 5.63 -22.10
N GLN A 100 1.44 4.73 -22.19
CA GLN A 100 2.04 4.35 -23.47
C GLN A 100 1.09 3.53 -24.35
N GLU A 101 0.24 2.70 -23.76
CA GLU A 101 -0.68 1.82 -24.48
C GLU A 101 -1.99 2.51 -24.89
N LEU A 102 -2.56 3.34 -24.01
CA LEU A 102 -3.90 3.91 -24.20
C LEU A 102 -3.90 5.42 -24.50
N GLY A 103 -2.75 6.11 -24.33
CA GLY A 103 -2.64 7.56 -24.57
C GLY A 103 -3.43 8.44 -23.59
N VAL A 104 -4.05 7.84 -22.57
CA VAL A 104 -4.80 8.52 -21.50
C VAL A 104 -4.18 8.18 -20.15
N VAL A 105 -4.02 9.18 -19.29
CA VAL A 105 -3.66 8.98 -17.89
C VAL A 105 -4.95 8.99 -17.08
N GLU A 106 -5.56 7.83 -16.90
CA GLU A 106 -6.63 7.70 -15.93
C GLU A 106 -5.99 7.63 -14.53
N ILE A 107 -6.20 8.66 -13.73
CA ILE A 107 -5.66 8.73 -12.37
C ILE A 107 -6.75 8.28 -11.42
N GLY A 108 -6.68 7.02 -10.97
CA GLY A 108 -7.58 6.52 -9.93
C GLY A 108 -7.39 7.29 -8.62
N GLU A 109 -8.48 7.82 -8.07
CA GLU A 109 -8.46 8.65 -6.85
C GLU A 109 -7.88 7.88 -5.65
N LEU A 110 -8.29 6.62 -5.46
CA LEU A 110 -7.77 5.73 -4.42
C LEU A 110 -6.26 5.48 -4.60
N GLY A 111 -5.84 5.35 -5.86
CA GLY A 111 -4.45 5.22 -6.25
C GLY A 111 -3.59 6.39 -5.79
N VAL A 112 -4.10 7.63 -5.86
CA VAL A 112 -3.39 8.83 -5.36
C VAL A 112 -3.43 8.91 -3.83
N ILE A 113 -4.59 8.67 -3.23
CA ILE A 113 -4.77 8.71 -1.77
C ILE A 113 -3.80 7.75 -1.08
N SER A 114 -3.68 6.52 -1.58
CA SER A 114 -2.75 5.52 -1.03
C SER A 114 -1.29 6.01 -1.06
N LYS A 115 -0.87 6.78 -2.07
CA LYS A 115 0.51 7.31 -2.18
C LYS A 115 0.77 8.45 -1.23
N VAL A 116 -0.21 9.30 -0.98
CA VAL A 116 -0.12 10.35 0.05
C VAL A 116 0.05 9.72 1.43
N LEU A 117 -0.76 8.70 1.75
CA LEU A 117 -0.63 7.94 3.00
C LEU A 117 0.74 7.26 3.12
N GLN A 118 1.24 6.66 2.04
CA GLN A 118 2.57 6.05 1.98
C GLN A 118 3.68 7.08 2.20
N GLY A 119 3.57 8.27 1.62
CA GLY A 119 4.50 9.38 1.86
C GLY A 119 4.57 9.77 3.34
N ALA A 120 3.41 9.88 4.00
CA ALA A 120 3.33 10.16 5.43
C ALA A 120 3.96 9.04 6.27
N ILE A 121 3.70 7.78 5.92
CA ILE A 121 4.28 6.59 6.57
C ILE A 121 5.81 6.59 6.46
N ILE A 122 6.35 6.88 5.28
CA ILE A 122 7.80 6.95 5.05
C ILE A 122 8.40 8.04 5.94
N GLY A 123 7.85 9.27 5.88
CA GLY A 123 8.36 10.40 6.64
C GLY A 123 8.35 10.17 8.16
N LEU A 124 7.23 9.67 8.70
CA LEU A 124 7.10 9.37 10.12
C LEU A 124 7.96 8.19 10.56
N SER A 125 8.17 7.20 9.69
CA SER A 125 9.04 6.06 9.99
C SER A 125 10.52 6.48 10.07
N ILE A 126 10.97 7.35 9.16
CA ILE A 126 12.32 7.94 9.21
C ILE A 126 12.49 8.77 10.48
N TYR A 127 11.51 9.60 10.81
CA TYR A 127 11.52 10.41 12.02
C TYR A 127 11.61 9.54 13.28
N ALA A 128 10.84 8.46 13.35
CA ALA A 128 10.85 7.51 14.46
C ALA A 128 12.21 6.81 14.63
N LEU A 129 12.88 6.47 13.51
CA LEU A 129 14.20 5.85 13.52
C LEU A 129 15.29 6.82 14.01
N LYS A 130 15.33 8.05 13.48
CA LYS A 130 16.27 9.10 13.92
C LYS A 130 16.14 9.41 15.41
N GLY A 131 14.90 9.54 15.89
CA GLY A 131 14.62 9.77 17.31
C GLY A 131 15.06 8.61 18.23
N ARG A 132 15.28 7.41 17.69
CA ARG A 132 15.81 6.27 18.45
C ARG A 132 17.34 6.22 18.47
N GLU A 133 17.99 6.72 17.42
CA GLU A 133 19.45 6.78 17.34
C GLU A 133 20.01 7.87 18.23
N ALA A 134 19.43 9.07 18.21
CA ALA A 134 19.81 10.16 19.12
C ALA A 134 19.66 9.77 20.60
N ALA A 135 18.69 8.91 20.94
CA ALA A 135 18.50 8.43 22.31
C ALA A 135 19.52 7.35 22.74
N LYS A 136 20.26 6.74 21.81
CA LYS A 136 21.35 5.80 22.11
C LYS A 136 22.70 6.49 22.29
N GLU A 137 22.92 7.65 21.68
CA GLU A 137 24.18 8.40 21.80
C GLU A 137 24.30 9.18 23.12
N VAL A 138 23.19 9.37 23.84
CA VAL A 138 23.12 10.14 25.10
C VAL A 138 23.16 9.22 26.35
N MET A 139 23.17 7.89 26.16
CA MET A 139 23.16 6.89 27.24
C MET A 139 24.43 6.05 27.22
#